data_AF-A0A3M7QZS1-F1
#
_entry.id   AF-A0A3M7QZS1-F1
#
_cell.length_a   1.000
_cell.length_b   1.000
_cell.length_c   1.000
_cell.angle_alpha   90.00
_cell.angle_beta   90.00
_cell.angle_gamma   90.00
#
_symmetry.space_group_name_H-M   'P 1'
#
loop_
_entity.id
_entity.type
_entity.pdbx_description
1 polymer ?
#
loop_
_entity_poly.entity_id
_entity_poly.type
_entity_poly.pdbx_seq_one_letter_code
_entity_poly.pdbx_strand_id
1 'polypeptide(L)'
;MVYELRHLKYEQRLAKLELTTLKVRRERGDLIEFFKITNDFSSVVWHNQTLKSNSLTSEGPAGGIRGHQHRMTKQLTKTKQRDNFLINRVVNSWNELPDELINAQSKNCFKNQLNNYLKMK
;
A
#
# COMPACT_ATOMS: atom_id res chain seq x y z
N MET A 1 -2.60 5.63 -25.62
CA MET A 1 -4.05 5.37 -25.80
C MET A 1 -4.18 4.48 -27.03
N VAL A 2 -4.87 3.34 -26.94
CA VAL A 2 -5.06 2.46 -28.11
C VAL A 2 -6.11 3.10 -29.02
N TYR A 3 -5.70 3.58 -30.19
CA TYR A 3 -6.52 4.42 -31.08
C TYR A 3 -7.80 3.72 -31.55
N GLU A 4 -7.72 2.40 -31.76
CA GLU A 4 -8.83 1.54 -32.19
C GLU A 4 -9.96 1.50 -31.15
N LEU A 5 -9.65 1.63 -29.86
CA LEU A 5 -10.61 1.53 -28.78
C LEU A 5 -11.14 2.89 -28.31
N ARG A 6 -10.82 3.99 -29.01
CA ARG A 6 -11.19 5.36 -28.58
C ARG A 6 -12.69 5.59 -28.44
N HIS A 7 -13.49 4.85 -29.22
CA HIS A 7 -14.94 4.92 -29.24
C HIS A 7 -15.60 4.21 -28.04
N LEU A 8 -14.87 3.32 -27.37
CA LEU A 8 -15.36 2.60 -26.19
C LEU A 8 -15.29 3.48 -24.93
N LYS A 9 -16.26 3.30 -24.04
CA LYS A 9 -16.24 3.90 -22.69
C LYS A 9 -15.04 3.36 -21.89
N TYR A 10 -14.61 4.10 -20.86
CA TYR A 10 -13.43 3.74 -20.06
C TYR A 10 -13.48 2.30 -19.53
N GLU A 11 -14.59 1.90 -18.93
CA GLU A 11 -14.76 0.54 -18.39
C GLU A 11 -14.71 -0.55 -19.48
N GLN A 12 -15.28 -0.28 -20.65
CA GLN A 12 -15.22 -1.22 -21.79
C GLN A 12 -13.80 -1.37 -22.33
N ARG A 13 -13.01 -0.30 -22.33
CA ARG A 13 -11.58 -0.37 -22.69
C ARG A 13 -10.79 -1.20 -21.70
N LEU A 14 -11.08 -1.06 -20.40
CA LEU A 14 -10.43 -1.86 -19.37
C LEU A 14 -10.74 -3.35 -19.55
N ALA A 15 -12.00 -3.71 -19.77
CA ALA A 15 -12.41 -5.09 -20.03
C ALA A 15 -11.75 -5.66 -21.30
N LYS A 16 -11.77 -4.90 -22.40
CA LYS A 16 -11.18 -5.31 -23.69
C LYS A 16 -9.67 -5.54 -23.62
N LEU A 17 -8.97 -4.78 -22.77
CA LEU A 17 -7.52 -4.86 -22.58
C LEU A 17 -7.12 -5.73 -21.37
N GLU A 18 -8.09 -6.33 -20.66
CA GLU A 18 -7.87 -7.09 -19.43
C GLU A 18 -7.10 -6.29 -18.36
N LEU A 19 -7.36 -4.98 -18.29
CA LEU A 19 -6.69 -4.07 -17.38
C LEU A 19 -7.56 -3.74 -16.17
N THR A 20 -6.91 -3.57 -15.01
CA THR A 20 -7.55 -2.92 -13.86
C THR A 20 -7.53 -1.40 -14.00
N THR A 21 -8.41 -0.75 -13.22
CA THR A 21 -8.49 0.71 -13.18
C THR A 21 -7.14 1.33 -12.81
N LEU A 22 -6.92 2.60 -13.21
CA LEU A 22 -5.69 3.30 -12.84
C LEU A 22 -5.53 3.43 -11.32
N LYS A 23 -6.65 3.55 -10.59
CA LYS A 23 -6.69 3.62 -9.13
C LYS A 23 -6.10 2.35 -8.51
N VAL A 24 -6.58 1.18 -8.91
CA VAL A 24 -6.10 -0.12 -8.41
C VAL A 24 -4.62 -0.33 -8.74
N ARG A 25 -4.17 0.07 -9.93
CA ARG A 25 -2.74 -0.03 -10.31
C ARG A 25 -1.84 0.88 -9.47
N ARG A 26 -2.30 2.09 -9.15
CA ARG A 26 -1.56 3.02 -8.27
C ARG A 26 -1.49 2.50 -6.84
N GLU A 27 -2.61 2.03 -6.30
CA GLU A 27 -2.67 1.42 -4.97
C GLU A 27 -1.73 0.20 -4.87
N ARG A 28 -1.77 -0.69 -5.87
CA ARG A 28 -0.83 -1.82 -5.95
C ARG A 28 0.63 -1.35 -5.98
N GLY A 29 0.95 -0.34 -6.78
CA GLY A 29 2.31 0.21 -6.89
C GLY A 29 2.80 0.79 -5.56
N ASP A 30 1.94 1.56 -4.89
CA ASP A 30 2.25 2.17 -3.60
C ASP A 30 2.53 1.12 -2.52
N LEU A 31 1.69 0.08 -2.43
CA LEU A 31 1.85 -1.01 -1.46
C LEU A 31 3.13 -1.81 -1.71
N ILE A 32 3.46 -2.12 -2.97
CA ILE A 32 4.70 -2.83 -3.31
C ILE A 32 5.93 -1.99 -2.95
N GLU A 33 5.90 -0.69 -3.25
CA GLU A 33 7.04 0.18 -2.96
C GLU A 33 7.21 0.35 -1.45
N PHE A 34 6.11 0.52 -0.71
CA PHE A 34 6.14 0.61 0.73
C PHE A 34 6.65 -0.70 1.37
N PHE A 35 6.21 -1.87 0.90
CA PHE A 35 6.73 -3.17 1.34
C PHE A 35 8.25 -3.28 1.18
N LYS A 36 8.81 -2.76 0.07
CA LYS A 36 10.26 -2.78 -0.11
C LYS A 36 10.99 -1.92 0.91
N ILE A 37 10.45 -0.73 1.18
CA ILE A 37 11.04 0.23 2.12
C ILE A 37 11.00 -0.35 3.54
N THR A 38 9.90 -1.01 3.94
CA THR A 38 9.74 -1.54 5.30
C THR A 38 10.53 -2.83 5.56
N ASN A 39 10.91 -3.56 4.51
CA ASN A 39 11.65 -4.82 4.60
C ASN A 39 13.09 -4.69 4.05
N ASP A 40 13.64 -3.48 4.03
CA ASP A 40 15.02 -3.19 3.62
C ASP A 40 15.41 -3.66 2.21
N PHE A 41 14.44 -3.92 1.32
CA PHE A 41 14.69 -4.21 -0.10
C PHE A 41 15.02 -2.94 -0.90
N SER A 42 14.84 -1.76 -0.32
CA SER A 42 15.20 -0.48 -0.91
C SER A 42 15.74 0.47 0.16
N SER A 43 16.97 0.95 -0.02
CA SER A 43 17.55 1.97 0.85
C SER A 43 17.12 3.35 0.39
N VAL A 44 16.36 4.05 1.24
CA VAL A 44 15.93 5.43 0.99
C VAL A 44 16.21 6.25 2.25
N VAL A 45 16.93 7.36 2.07
CA VAL A 45 17.17 8.34 3.14
C VAL A 45 15.98 9.29 3.20
N TRP A 46 15.12 9.10 4.19
CA TRP A 46 13.96 9.95 4.41
C TRP A 46 14.30 11.11 5.33
N HIS A 47 13.95 12.34 4.92
CA HIS A 47 14.01 13.49 5.81
C HIS A 47 13.10 13.30 7.04
N ASN A 48 11.92 12.70 6.83
CA ASN A 48 10.97 12.37 7.90
C ASN A 48 10.61 10.89 7.78
N GLN A 49 11.00 10.11 8.78
CA GLN A 49 10.79 8.66 8.82
C GLN A 49 9.30 8.30 8.96
N THR A 50 8.96 7.08 8.53
CA THR A 50 7.66 6.47 8.77
C THR A 50 7.51 6.09 10.23
N LEU A 51 6.39 6.42 10.86
CA LEU A 51 6.14 6.09 12.26
C LEU A 51 5.32 4.81 12.35
N LYS A 52 5.87 3.80 13.03
CA LYS A 52 5.09 2.66 13.51
C LYS A 52 4.04 3.17 14.49
N SER A 53 2.89 2.51 14.53
CA SER A 53 1.82 2.93 15.44
C SER A 53 2.23 2.82 16.90
N ASN A 54 1.78 3.77 17.73
CA ASN A 54 2.13 3.85 19.15
C ASN A 54 1.74 2.60 19.95
N SER A 55 0.80 1.79 19.43
CA SER A 55 0.44 0.48 19.99
C SER A 55 1.62 -0.49 20.00
N LEU A 56 2.52 -0.38 19.02
CA LEU A 56 3.69 -1.24 18.87
C LEU A 56 4.88 -0.78 19.72
N THR A 57 4.83 0.45 20.23
CA THR A 57 5.84 1.04 21.11
C THR A 57 5.39 1.11 22.56
N SER A 58 4.16 0.67 22.86
CA SER A 58 3.62 0.63 24.22
C SER A 58 3.98 -0.70 24.87
N GLU A 59 4.86 -0.67 25.86
CA GLU A 59 5.13 -1.82 26.71
C GLU A 59 3.93 -2.09 27.65
N GLY A 60 3.66 -3.36 27.94
CA GLY A 60 2.61 -3.80 28.87
C GLY A 60 1.39 -4.48 28.23
N PRO A 61 0.37 -4.87 29.03
CA PRO A 61 -0.77 -5.68 28.60
C PRO A 61 -1.58 -5.05 27.45
N ALA A 62 -1.50 -3.73 27.29
CA ALA A 62 -2.21 -2.98 26.26
C ALA A 62 -1.56 -3.06 24.86
N GLY A 63 -0.30 -3.48 24.75
CA GLY A 63 0.44 -3.52 23.48
C GLY A 63 -0.14 -4.52 22.49
N GLY A 64 -0.62 -5.67 22.97
CA GLY A 64 -1.25 -6.72 22.14
C GLY A 64 -2.73 -6.48 21.80
N ILE A 65 -3.38 -5.50 22.43
CA ILE A 65 -4.84 -5.30 22.31
C ILE A 65 -5.18 -4.21 21.27
N ARG A 66 -4.21 -3.42 20.82
CA ARG A 66 -4.45 -2.18 20.06
C ARG A 66 -3.96 -2.17 18.60
N GLY A 67 -3.53 -3.31 18.04
CA GLY A 67 -3.28 -3.43 16.61
C GLY A 67 -2.38 -4.59 16.16
N HIS A 68 -2.20 -4.68 14.86
CA HIS A 68 -1.40 -5.68 14.14
C HIS A 68 0.08 -5.26 14.16
N GLN A 69 1.01 -6.21 14.13
CA GLN A 69 2.45 -5.97 14.36
C GLN A 69 3.10 -4.98 13.38
N HIS A 70 2.44 -4.71 12.26
CA HIS A 70 2.95 -3.88 11.17
C HIS A 70 2.14 -2.62 10.93
N ARG A 71 1.28 -2.23 11.89
CA ARG A 71 0.41 -1.07 11.77
C ARG A 71 1.22 0.24 11.76
N MET A 72 0.94 1.09 10.78
CA MET A 72 1.60 2.38 10.56
C MET A 72 0.67 3.55 10.91
N THR A 73 1.26 4.67 11.33
CA THR A 73 0.52 5.91 11.63
C THR A 73 0.80 6.97 10.58
N LYS A 74 -0.25 7.67 10.15
CA LYS A 74 -0.12 8.84 9.27
C LYS A 74 0.51 10.00 10.00
N GLN A 75 1.38 10.74 9.31
CA GLN A 75 1.86 12.00 9.84
C GLN A 75 0.72 13.03 9.83
N LEU A 76 0.71 13.90 10.84
CA LEU A 76 -0.16 15.08 10.81
C LEU A 76 0.41 16.07 9.81
N THR A 77 -0.33 16.35 8.75
CA THR A 77 0.12 17.23 7.66
C THR A 77 -0.78 18.45 7.55
N LYS A 78 -0.18 19.60 7.24
CA LYS A 78 -0.92 20.86 7.00
C LYS A 78 -1.28 21.05 5.52
N THR A 79 -0.61 20.32 4.62
CA THR A 79 -0.71 20.52 3.17
C THR A 79 -1.01 19.21 2.44
N LYS A 80 -1.83 19.29 1.39
CA LYS A 80 -2.18 18.12 0.56
C LYS A 80 -0.97 17.53 -0.15
N GLN A 81 0.05 18.34 -0.47
CA GLN A 81 1.29 17.85 -1.07
C GLN A 81 1.99 16.85 -0.14
N ARG A 82 2.06 17.17 1.16
CA ARG A 82 2.67 16.29 2.16
C ARG A 82 1.77 15.09 2.47
N ASP A 83 0.45 15.26 2.48
CA ASP A 83 -0.50 14.16 2.67
C ASP A 83 -0.42 13.11 1.54
N ASN A 84 -0.22 13.59 0.30
CA ASN A 84 -0.11 12.73 -0.88
C ASN A 84 1.28 12.10 -1.10
N PHE A 85 2.24 12.32 -0.20
CA PHE A 85 3.51 11.59 -0.24
C PHE A 85 3.27 10.09 -0.01
N LEU A 86 4.09 9.24 -0.64
CA LEU A 86 3.94 7.77 -0.58
C LEU A 86 3.71 7.27 0.85
N ILE A 87 4.59 7.66 1.77
CA ILE A 87 4.58 7.23 3.17
C ILE A 87 3.35 7.67 3.98
N ASN A 88 2.55 8.61 3.48
CA ASN A 88 1.31 9.06 4.13
C ASN A 88 0.07 8.48 3.44
N ARG A 89 0.03 8.53 2.10
CA ARG A 89 -1.14 8.05 1.35
C ARG A 89 -1.33 6.53 1.44
N VAL A 90 -0.24 5.76 1.55
CA VAL A 90 -0.28 4.29 1.58
C VAL A 90 -0.77 3.73 2.92
N VAL A 91 -0.72 4.52 4.00
CA VAL A 91 -0.93 4.03 5.38
C VAL A 91 -2.29 3.36 5.57
N ASN A 92 -3.36 3.91 4.99
CA ASN A 92 -4.70 3.31 5.13
C ASN A 92 -4.76 1.94 4.45
N SER A 93 -4.41 1.88 3.16
CA SER A 93 -4.40 0.62 2.40
C SER A 93 -3.45 -0.41 3.01
N TRP A 94 -2.31 0.02 3.56
CA TRP A 94 -1.35 -0.85 4.25
C TRP A 94 -1.95 -1.47 5.52
N ASN A 95 -2.61 -0.65 6.34
CA ASN A 95 -3.23 -1.11 7.58
C ASN A 95 -4.47 -2.01 7.35
N GLU A 96 -5.04 -2.01 6.15
CA GLU A 96 -6.12 -2.93 5.75
C GLU A 96 -5.60 -4.31 5.31
N LEU A 97 -4.27 -4.46 5.10
CA LEU A 97 -3.70 -5.72 4.65
C LEU A 97 -3.67 -6.77 5.77
N PRO A 98 -3.92 -8.05 5.43
CA PRO A 98 -3.73 -9.15 6.37
C PRO A 98 -2.26 -9.30 6.79
N ASP A 99 -2.04 -9.72 8.04
CA ASP A 99 -0.69 -9.93 8.58
C ASP A 99 0.12 -10.97 7.76
N GLU A 100 -0.54 -12.01 7.24
CA GLU A 100 0.08 -13.03 6.37
C GLU A 100 0.70 -12.41 5.11
N LEU A 101 0.05 -11.39 4.56
CA LEU A 101 0.48 -10.73 3.35
C LEU A 101 1.63 -9.77 3.64
N ILE A 102 1.60 -9.08 4.79
CA ILE A 102 2.70 -8.20 5.21
C ILE A 102 3.96 -9.00 5.55
N ASN A 103 3.82 -10.19 6.13
CA ASN A 103 4.92 -11.09 6.50
C ASN A 103 5.45 -11.94 5.32
N ALA A 104 5.14 -11.57 4.08
CA ALA A 104 5.65 -12.27 2.91
C ALA A 104 7.19 -12.30 2.88
N GLN A 105 7.78 -13.49 2.73
CA GLN A 105 9.24 -13.71 2.79
C GLN A 105 10.00 -13.12 1.58
N SER A 106 9.30 -12.72 0.52
CA SER A 106 9.94 -12.12 -0.66
C SER A 106 9.03 -11.12 -1.35
N LYS A 107 9.65 -10.17 -2.06
CA LYS A 107 8.97 -9.21 -2.95
C LYS A 107 8.04 -9.89 -3.96
N ASN A 108 8.43 -11.03 -4.51
CA ASN A 108 7.61 -11.74 -5.49
C ASN A 108 6.42 -12.43 -4.85
N CYS A 109 6.59 -13.03 -3.66
CA CYS A 109 5.48 -13.59 -2.89
C CYS A 109 4.45 -12.50 -2.56
N PHE A 110 4.90 -11.37 -2.02
CA PHE A 110 4.06 -10.22 -1.72
C PHE A 110 3.27 -9.75 -2.95
N LYS A 111 3.94 -9.58 -4.10
CA LYS A 111 3.30 -9.16 -5.35
C LYS A 111 2.19 -10.11 -5.79
N ASN A 112 2.38 -11.42 -5.63
CA ASN A 112 1.41 -12.42 -6.06
C ASN A 112 0.20 -12.46 -5.11
N GLN A 113 0.44 -12.48 -3.80
CA GLN A 113 -0.61 -12.43 -2.79
C GLN A 113 -1.44 -11.14 -2.89
N LEU A 114 -0.78 -9.99 -3.08
CA LEU A 114 -1.45 -8.70 -3.25
C LEU A 114 -2.35 -8.67 -4.49
N ASN A 115 -1.97 -9.35 -5.58
CA ASN A 115 -2.83 -9.41 -6.77
C ASN A 115 -4.11 -10.17 -6.52
N ASN A 116 -4.03 -11.27 -5.77
CA ASN A 116 -5.19 -12.05 -5.40
C ASN A 116 -6.09 -11.23 -4.46
N TYR A 117 -5.50 -10.59 -3.44
CA TYR A 117 -6.21 -9.73 -2.51
C TYR A 117 -6.96 -8.58 -3.22
N LEU A 118 -6.30 -7.84 -4.11
CA LEU A 118 -6.91 -6.73 -4.85
C LEU A 118 -7.95 -7.16 -5.90
N LYS A 119 -7.98 -8.44 -6.30
CA LYS A 119 -9.03 -8.99 -7.18
C LYS A 119 -10.28 -9.42 -6.40
N MET A 120 -10.12 -9.76 -5.13
CA MET A 120 -11.21 -10.20 -4.24
C MET A 120 -11.92 -9.03 -3.55
N LYS A 121 -11.28 -7.87 -3.48
CA LYS A 121 -11.82 -6.61 -2.96
C LYS A 121 -12.73 -5.94 -3.99
#